data_AF-A0A9P9XP15-F1
#
_entry.id   AF-A0A9P9XP15-F1
#
_cell.length_a   1.000
_cell.length_b   1.000
_cell.length_c   1.000
_cell.angle_alpha   90.00
_cell.angle_beta   90.00
_cell.angle_gamma   90.00
#
_symmetry.space_group_name_H-M   'P 1'
#
loop_
_entity.id
_entity.type
_entity.pdbx_description
1 polymer ?
#
loop_
_entity_poly.entity_id
_entity_poly.type
_entity_poly.pdbx_seq_one_letter_code
_entity_poly.pdbx_strand_id
1 'polypeptide(L)'
;MSHTLFTVLAHVAADHSTYTGHSQPAAGNCNAPAPAPAPPPGPGSISPDGSCGGANQYNCTTSPFGDCCSSSGYCGTTLGHCGSGCQDLFGTCGATTNISSDGQCGSNGKTCLGSTFGDCCSSGGYCGTSSDHCDAGCNAAFGTCSNADSGSISTDGTCGKNGKTCKGSKFGDCCSSGGFCGTSKDHCQAGCQSQFGTCGAEDNVSTDGTCGTNGKTCKGSSFGDCCSSTGFCGKSTAHCDAGCNAAFGTCNEAASGISADGQCGKNGKTCKGSAFGDCCSSGGYCGKSSDHCDAGCNASFGTCNTAAGSISTDGTCGKNGKTCKGSAFGDCCSSGGFCGKSSDHCDAGCNPSFGTCNEGASSISTDGNCGSKNGKTCKGSTFGDCCSSNGYCGKSTDHCRNGCQLSYGLCTGISSDAVCGTKNGKTCAGSGLGNCCSSGGYCGSTGAHCGQGCQKDSSSGCLTANIPSVDGTCGAGKGGFTCAGGPFDGQCCSSSGFCGTSSSHCGTGW
;
A
#
# COMPACT_ATOMS: atom_id res chain seq x y z
N MET A 1 -72.96 11.15 -1.27
CA MET A 1 -73.47 10.21 -0.25
C MET A 1 -72.27 9.53 0.39
N SER A 2 -72.07 9.74 1.68
CA SER A 2 -71.62 8.76 2.69
C SER A 2 -70.86 9.49 3.81
N HIS A 3 -71.40 9.37 5.02
CA HIS A 3 -70.84 9.82 6.29
C HIS A 3 -69.82 8.83 6.84
N THR A 4 -68.76 9.32 7.50
CA THR A 4 -68.10 8.79 8.74
C THR A 4 -66.79 9.57 8.92
N LEU A 5 -66.20 9.83 10.09
CA LEU A 5 -66.57 9.84 11.51
C LEU A 5 -65.34 10.43 12.23
N PHE A 6 -65.58 11.12 13.35
CA PHE A 6 -64.63 11.60 14.36
C PHE A 6 -63.38 10.73 14.60
N THR A 7 -62.19 11.35 14.75
CA THR A 7 -61.37 11.27 15.97
C THR A 7 -60.28 12.37 15.96
N VAL A 8 -60.26 13.23 16.98
CA VAL A 8 -59.13 14.12 17.29
C VAL A 8 -58.29 13.42 18.35
N LEU A 9 -57.03 13.09 18.02
CA LEU A 9 -56.07 12.52 18.97
C LEU A 9 -54.83 13.41 18.98
N ALA A 10 -54.64 14.11 20.11
CA ALA A 10 -53.46 14.88 20.42
C ALA A 10 -52.24 13.96 20.59
N HIS A 11 -51.13 14.31 19.96
CA HIS A 11 -49.80 13.81 20.31
C HIS A 11 -48.91 15.00 20.64
N VAL A 12 -48.59 15.09 21.92
CA VAL A 12 -47.62 16.00 22.51
C VAL A 12 -46.23 15.52 22.12
N ALA A 13 -45.41 16.45 21.60
CA ALA A 13 -43.99 16.25 21.38
C ALA A 13 -43.27 16.17 22.73
N ALA A 14 -42.56 15.07 22.93
CA ALA A 14 -41.48 14.98 23.90
C ALA A 14 -40.18 15.29 23.15
N ASP A 15 -39.40 16.25 23.66
CA ASP A 15 -37.95 16.14 23.52
C ASP A 15 -37.28 16.51 24.85
N HIS A 16 -36.27 15.70 25.13
CA HIS A 16 -35.61 15.44 26.38
C HIS A 16 -34.18 15.94 26.17
N SER A 17 -33.73 16.96 26.90
CA SER A 17 -32.30 17.29 26.93
C SER A 17 -31.86 17.73 28.33
N THR A 18 -31.26 16.72 28.98
CA THR A 18 -30.02 16.77 29.77
C THR A 18 -29.93 17.75 30.95
N TYR A 19 -30.40 17.21 32.07
CA TYR A 19 -29.88 17.32 33.43
C TYR A 19 -28.35 17.57 33.51
N THR A 20 -27.95 18.73 34.05
CA THR A 20 -26.73 18.85 34.86
C THR A 20 -27.14 19.24 36.27
N GLY A 21 -26.66 18.45 37.23
CA GLY A 21 -27.24 18.35 38.56
C GLY A 21 -27.13 19.64 39.39
N HIS A 22 -28.25 20.00 40.00
CA HIS A 22 -28.26 20.57 41.34
C HIS A 22 -29.17 19.68 42.19
N SER A 23 -28.52 18.95 43.09
CA SER A 23 -29.12 18.12 44.13
C SER A 23 -30.12 18.93 44.96
N GLN A 24 -31.40 18.61 44.79
CA GLN A 24 -32.48 19.12 45.64
C GLN A 24 -32.47 18.32 46.96
N PRO A 25 -32.31 18.96 48.13
CA PRO A 25 -32.37 18.24 49.39
C PRO A 25 -33.80 17.74 49.66
N ALA A 26 -33.82 16.56 50.27
CA ALA A 26 -34.99 15.90 50.83
C ALA A 26 -35.79 16.80 51.76
N ALA A 27 -37.07 16.44 51.92
CA ALA A 27 -38.02 16.94 52.90
C ALA A 27 -37.35 17.45 54.19
N GLY A 28 -37.24 18.78 54.32
CA GLY A 28 -36.64 19.46 55.45
C GLY A 28 -37.70 20.07 56.36
N ASN A 29 -38.04 19.34 57.42
CA ASN A 29 -38.42 19.83 58.76
C ASN A 29 -39.24 21.13 58.88
N CYS A 30 -40.55 21.00 59.16
CA CYS A 30 -41.48 22.10 59.50
C CYS A 30 -41.22 22.78 60.87
N ASN A 31 -40.00 22.75 61.39
CA ASN A 31 -39.63 23.31 62.70
C ASN A 31 -38.41 24.25 62.64
N ALA A 32 -38.13 24.85 61.48
CA ALA A 32 -37.18 25.95 61.38
C ALA A 32 -37.83 27.27 61.86
N PRO A 33 -37.23 28.00 62.81
CA PRO A 33 -37.67 29.35 63.17
C PRO A 33 -37.71 30.24 61.92
N ALA A 34 -38.71 31.12 61.82
CA ALA A 34 -38.81 32.10 60.75
C ALA A 34 -37.46 32.84 60.58
N PRO A 35 -37.02 33.15 59.35
CA PRO A 35 -35.83 33.94 59.12
C PRO A 35 -35.92 35.21 59.96
N ALA A 36 -34.85 35.55 60.68
CA ALA A 36 -34.79 36.79 61.43
C ALA A 36 -35.16 37.96 60.50
N PRO A 37 -35.95 38.95 60.96
CA PRO A 37 -36.26 40.14 60.17
C PRO A 37 -34.98 40.74 59.60
N ALA A 38 -35.01 41.15 58.33
CA ALA A 38 -33.87 41.83 57.72
C ALA A 38 -33.47 43.01 58.64
N PRO A 39 -32.16 43.18 58.92
CA PRO A 39 -31.72 44.29 59.75
C PRO A 39 -32.24 45.61 59.16
N PRO A 40 -32.70 46.55 60.00
CA PRO A 40 -33.21 47.82 59.52
C PRO A 40 -32.13 48.51 58.65
N PRO A 41 -32.53 49.21 57.57
CA PRO A 41 -31.60 49.95 56.73
C PRO A 41 -30.68 50.82 57.60
N GLY A 42 -29.38 50.61 57.46
CA GLY A 42 -28.35 51.31 58.20
C GLY A 42 -27.51 52.19 57.27
N PRO A 43 -26.59 52.99 57.83
CA PRO A 43 -25.64 53.78 57.06
C PRO A 43 -25.01 52.99 55.90
N GLY A 44 -25.19 53.47 54.67
CA GLY A 44 -24.68 52.86 53.43
C GLY A 44 -25.68 52.01 52.63
N SER A 45 -26.90 51.73 53.14
CA SER A 45 -27.91 51.00 52.36
C SER A 45 -28.55 51.85 51.25
N ILE A 46 -29.08 51.20 50.21
CA ILE A 46 -29.84 51.87 49.14
C ILE A 46 -31.03 52.62 49.75
N SER A 47 -31.23 53.86 49.33
CA SER A 47 -32.27 54.75 49.87
C SER A 47 -33.68 54.17 49.69
N PRO A 48 -34.42 53.91 50.78
CA PRO A 48 -35.79 53.37 50.72
C PRO A 48 -36.85 54.43 50.45
N ASP A 49 -36.54 55.71 50.69
CA ASP A 49 -37.50 56.83 50.66
C ASP A 49 -37.06 58.02 49.78
N GLY A 50 -35.95 57.85 49.06
CA GLY A 50 -35.37 58.90 48.21
C GLY A 50 -34.49 59.90 48.96
N SER A 51 -34.31 59.78 50.28
CA SER A 51 -33.33 60.58 51.04
C SER A 51 -31.93 59.98 50.97
N CYS A 52 -30.88 60.82 50.93
CA CYS A 52 -29.49 60.38 50.82
C CYS A 52 -28.52 61.30 51.57
N GLY A 53 -27.39 60.75 52.02
CA GLY A 53 -26.45 61.50 52.87
C GLY A 53 -27.01 61.91 54.23
N GLY A 54 -26.32 62.81 54.94
CA GLY A 54 -26.73 63.28 56.27
C GLY A 54 -26.64 62.21 57.39
N ALA A 55 -27.51 62.29 58.39
CA ALA A 55 -27.47 61.41 59.58
C ALA A 55 -27.82 59.93 59.27
N ASN A 56 -28.61 59.69 58.23
CA ASN A 56 -29.03 58.34 57.82
C ASN A 56 -28.03 57.65 56.87
N GLN A 57 -27.17 58.43 56.19
CA GLN A 57 -26.09 57.95 55.30
C GLN A 57 -26.56 56.97 54.20
N TYR A 58 -27.79 57.13 53.68
CA TYR A 58 -28.30 56.29 52.58
C TYR A 58 -27.62 56.61 51.25
N ASN A 59 -27.55 55.61 50.37
CA ASN A 59 -26.92 55.68 49.04
C ASN A 59 -27.95 55.64 47.91
N CYS A 60 -27.73 56.42 46.86
CA CYS A 60 -28.57 56.52 45.67
C CYS A 60 -28.13 55.58 44.52
N THR A 61 -26.95 54.97 44.56
CA THR A 61 -26.50 54.06 43.49
C THR A 61 -27.50 52.93 43.30
N THR A 62 -28.12 52.86 42.13
CA THR A 62 -29.21 51.93 41.74
C THR A 62 -30.54 52.15 42.46
N SER A 63 -30.77 53.35 43.00
CA SER A 63 -32.04 53.72 43.62
C SER A 63 -33.12 53.95 42.56
N PRO A 64 -34.37 53.51 42.79
CA PRO A 64 -35.48 53.83 41.90
C PRO A 64 -35.80 55.33 41.81
N PHE A 65 -35.27 56.14 42.74
CA PHE A 65 -35.42 57.59 42.76
C PHE A 65 -34.36 58.31 41.94
N GLY A 66 -33.32 57.60 41.46
CA GLY A 66 -32.21 58.14 40.66
C GLY A 66 -30.85 58.00 41.35
N ASP A 67 -29.78 57.96 40.56
CA ASP A 67 -28.45 57.56 41.04
C ASP A 67 -27.65 58.67 41.74
N CYS A 68 -28.07 59.92 41.60
CA CYS A 68 -27.33 61.08 42.10
C CYS A 68 -27.90 61.57 43.43
N CYS A 69 -27.03 61.82 44.41
CA CYS A 69 -27.42 62.41 45.68
C CYS A 69 -27.22 63.93 45.65
N SER A 70 -28.30 64.70 45.56
CA SER A 70 -28.23 66.17 45.51
C SER A 70 -27.59 66.77 46.78
N SER A 71 -27.14 68.03 46.69
CA SER A 71 -26.72 68.82 47.86
C SER A 71 -27.79 68.93 48.93
N SER A 72 -29.06 68.77 48.54
CA SER A 72 -30.23 68.84 49.41
C SER A 72 -30.57 67.51 50.09
N GLY A 73 -29.79 66.45 49.83
CA GLY A 73 -29.97 65.14 50.48
C GLY A 73 -31.08 64.28 49.88
N TYR A 74 -31.33 64.41 48.57
CA TYR A 74 -32.31 63.61 47.84
C TYR A 74 -31.72 62.96 46.59
N CYS A 75 -32.13 61.70 46.33
CA CYS A 75 -31.82 60.95 45.13
C CYS A 75 -32.58 61.49 43.92
N GLY A 76 -31.90 61.57 42.77
CA GLY A 76 -32.50 62.04 41.52
C GLY A 76 -31.58 61.84 40.32
N THR A 77 -32.10 62.14 39.12
CA THR A 77 -31.37 62.00 37.85
C THR A 77 -31.17 63.33 37.12
N THR A 78 -31.75 64.44 37.62
CA THR A 78 -31.67 65.74 36.93
C THR A 78 -30.35 66.45 37.20
N LEU A 79 -30.01 67.48 36.40
CA LEU A 79 -28.83 68.31 36.63
C LEU A 79 -28.79 68.94 38.02
N GLY A 80 -29.94 69.23 38.64
CA GLY A 80 -30.00 69.71 40.03
C GLY A 80 -29.59 68.67 41.07
N HIS A 81 -29.64 67.38 40.72
CA HIS A 81 -29.24 66.27 41.58
C HIS A 81 -27.82 65.79 41.28
N CYS A 82 -27.44 65.73 40.00
CA CYS A 82 -26.15 65.22 39.55
C CYS A 82 -25.08 66.30 39.30
N GLY A 83 -25.46 67.58 39.40
CA GLY A 83 -24.60 68.72 39.10
C GLY A 83 -23.75 69.18 40.29
N SER A 84 -23.37 70.46 40.28
CA SER A 84 -22.56 71.07 41.34
C SER A 84 -23.21 70.91 42.71
N GLY A 85 -22.47 70.37 43.69
CA GLY A 85 -22.97 70.12 45.06
C GLY A 85 -23.54 68.72 45.29
N CYS A 86 -23.55 67.85 44.27
CA CYS A 86 -23.86 66.44 44.45
C CYS A 86 -22.88 65.78 45.44
N GLN A 87 -23.39 64.85 46.25
CA GLN A 87 -22.65 64.18 47.32
C GLN A 87 -22.10 62.82 46.85
N ASP A 88 -20.88 62.82 46.33
CA ASP A 88 -20.23 61.66 45.66
C ASP A 88 -20.08 60.42 46.57
N LEU A 89 -20.12 60.59 47.90
CA LEU A 89 -20.10 59.51 48.88
C LEU A 89 -21.42 58.72 48.93
N PHE A 90 -22.51 59.32 48.46
CA PHE A 90 -23.88 58.82 48.61
C PHE A 90 -24.63 58.72 47.27
N GLY A 91 -23.98 59.00 46.14
CA GLY A 91 -24.54 58.86 44.80
C GLY A 91 -23.51 59.13 43.72
N THR A 92 -23.86 58.92 42.45
CA THR A 92 -22.98 59.20 41.31
C THR A 92 -23.12 60.66 40.89
N CYS A 93 -22.05 61.43 41.00
CA CYS A 93 -22.06 62.87 40.77
C CYS A 93 -21.26 63.23 39.52
N GLY A 94 -21.77 64.20 38.74
CA GLY A 94 -21.26 64.58 37.43
C GLY A 94 -21.91 63.84 36.25
N ALA A 95 -21.91 64.51 35.09
CA ALA A 95 -22.29 64.05 33.75
C ALA A 95 -23.78 63.78 33.41
N THR A 96 -24.68 64.77 33.58
CA THR A 96 -25.98 64.78 32.86
C THR A 96 -26.11 65.86 31.78
N THR A 97 -25.06 66.65 31.50
CA THR A 97 -25.11 67.74 30.50
C THR A 97 -25.01 67.26 29.04
N ASN A 98 -24.70 65.98 28.83
CA ASN A 98 -24.44 65.44 27.50
C ASN A 98 -25.59 64.57 26.98
N ILE A 99 -26.68 64.40 27.74
CA ILE A 99 -27.85 63.64 27.26
C ILE A 99 -28.57 64.45 26.18
N SER A 100 -28.93 63.80 25.08
CA SER A 100 -29.61 64.41 23.94
C SER A 100 -31.03 64.84 24.30
N SER A 101 -31.33 66.12 24.10
CA SER A 101 -32.65 66.73 24.35
C SER A 101 -33.47 66.98 23.07
N ASP A 102 -32.83 66.85 21.90
CA ASP A 102 -33.42 67.05 20.57
C ASP A 102 -33.36 65.79 19.70
N GLY A 103 -32.89 64.67 20.27
CA GLY A 103 -32.74 63.39 19.60
C GLY A 103 -31.50 63.29 18.72
N GLN A 104 -30.59 64.27 18.70
CA GLN A 104 -29.31 64.16 17.98
C GLN A 104 -28.18 63.70 18.91
N CYS A 105 -27.28 62.84 18.39
CA CYS A 105 -26.17 62.26 19.13
C CYS A 105 -24.90 62.12 18.27
N GLY A 106 -23.77 61.82 18.92
CA GLY A 106 -22.51 61.58 18.20
C GLY A 106 -21.70 62.85 18.00
N SER A 107 -21.68 63.37 16.77
CA SER A 107 -20.80 64.47 16.34
C SER A 107 -21.04 65.79 17.09
N ASN A 108 -22.22 65.98 17.67
CA ASN A 108 -22.56 67.12 18.52
C ASN A 108 -22.12 66.94 19.99
N GLY A 109 -21.42 65.84 20.30
CA GLY A 109 -20.95 65.49 21.65
C GLY A 109 -22.07 65.00 22.59
N LYS A 110 -23.28 64.76 22.08
CA LYS A 110 -24.43 64.31 22.87
C LYS A 110 -24.59 62.79 22.84
N THR A 111 -25.03 62.22 23.95
CA THR A 111 -25.35 60.80 24.14
C THR A 111 -26.85 60.57 24.23
N CYS A 112 -27.29 59.42 23.77
CA CYS A 112 -28.65 58.93 23.88
C CYS A 112 -28.95 58.25 25.21
N LEU A 113 -27.94 57.94 26.04
CA LEU A 113 -28.10 57.26 27.32
C LEU A 113 -29.01 58.06 28.27
N GLY A 114 -30.20 57.55 28.54
CA GLY A 114 -31.24 58.21 29.35
C GLY A 114 -32.09 59.24 28.60
N SER A 115 -32.02 59.29 27.27
CA SER A 115 -32.82 60.20 26.45
C SER A 115 -34.24 59.67 26.25
N THR A 116 -35.24 60.57 26.21
CA THR A 116 -36.64 60.21 25.93
C THR A 116 -36.87 59.69 24.51
N PHE A 117 -35.91 59.88 23.61
CA PHE A 117 -35.95 59.39 22.24
C PHE A 117 -35.47 57.93 22.12
N GLY A 118 -34.84 57.39 23.17
CA GLY A 118 -34.24 56.05 23.20
C GLY A 118 -32.73 56.11 23.43
N ASP A 119 -32.16 54.99 23.88
CA ASP A 119 -30.77 54.92 24.35
C ASP A 119 -29.74 54.63 23.26
N CYS A 120 -30.17 54.27 22.05
CA CYS A 120 -29.29 53.89 20.95
C CYS A 120 -28.97 55.10 20.06
N CYS A 121 -27.70 55.29 19.72
CA CYS A 121 -27.26 56.34 18.78
C CYS A 121 -26.98 55.73 17.41
N SER A 122 -27.80 56.03 16.40
CA SER A 122 -27.63 55.51 15.04
C SER A 122 -26.40 56.08 14.34
N SER A 123 -25.95 55.43 13.26
CA SER A 123 -24.89 55.98 12.38
C SER A 123 -25.26 57.32 11.75
N GLY A 124 -26.56 57.62 11.65
CA GLY A 124 -27.07 58.92 11.21
C GLY A 124 -26.99 60.02 12.27
N GLY A 125 -26.56 59.71 13.50
CA GLY A 125 -26.46 60.67 14.60
C GLY A 125 -27.80 60.97 15.27
N TYR A 126 -28.71 60.00 15.33
CA TYR A 126 -30.03 60.15 15.96
C TYR A 126 -30.26 59.11 17.06
N CYS A 127 -30.96 59.52 18.11
CA CYS A 127 -31.39 58.66 19.21
C CYS A 127 -32.67 57.90 18.86
N GLY A 128 -32.71 56.62 19.21
CA GLY A 128 -33.87 55.75 18.95
C GLY A 128 -33.83 54.46 19.76
N THR A 129 -34.90 53.67 19.63
CA THR A 129 -35.03 52.33 20.23
C THR A 129 -35.19 51.22 19.18
N SER A 130 -35.31 51.56 17.89
CA SER A 130 -35.48 50.55 16.83
C SER A 130 -34.16 49.89 16.45
N SER A 131 -34.25 48.73 15.79
CA SER A 131 -33.10 48.02 15.20
C SER A 131 -32.22 48.92 14.33
N ASP A 132 -32.81 49.85 13.58
CA ASP A 132 -32.05 50.81 12.74
C ASP A 132 -31.17 51.76 13.55
N HIS A 133 -31.47 51.94 14.83
CA HIS A 133 -30.70 52.78 15.75
C HIS A 133 -29.74 51.95 16.62
N CYS A 134 -30.13 50.73 17.00
CA CYS A 134 -29.43 49.90 17.97
C CYS A 134 -28.51 48.84 17.34
N ASP A 135 -28.71 48.49 16.07
CA ASP A 135 -27.97 47.43 15.37
C ASP A 135 -26.88 48.02 14.46
N ALA A 136 -26.89 47.73 13.15
CA ALA A 136 -25.80 48.06 12.26
C ALA A 136 -25.51 49.57 12.19
N GLY A 137 -24.29 49.95 12.57
CA GLY A 137 -23.86 51.34 12.60
C GLY A 137 -24.22 52.10 13.88
N CYS A 138 -24.77 51.43 14.90
CA CYS A 138 -24.93 52.05 16.22
C CYS A 138 -23.57 52.50 16.79
N ASN A 139 -23.54 53.72 17.30
CA ASN A 139 -22.36 54.34 17.87
C ASN A 139 -22.31 54.14 19.39
N ALA A 140 -21.57 53.12 19.81
CA ALA A 140 -21.42 52.74 21.22
C ALA A 140 -20.75 53.83 22.09
N ALA A 141 -20.07 54.82 21.51
CA ALA A 141 -19.51 55.94 22.28
C ALA A 141 -20.60 56.92 22.74
N PHE A 142 -21.79 56.90 22.11
CA PHE A 142 -22.87 57.85 22.36
C PHE A 142 -24.22 57.19 22.64
N GLY A 143 -24.31 55.87 22.74
CA GLY A 143 -25.53 55.16 23.11
C GLY A 143 -25.28 53.70 23.44
N THR A 144 -26.32 52.98 23.90
CA THR A 144 -26.28 51.53 24.05
C THR A 144 -26.64 50.85 22.75
N CYS A 145 -25.77 49.98 22.24
CA CYS A 145 -26.07 49.18 21.05
C CYS A 145 -26.57 47.79 21.46
N SER A 146 -27.43 47.18 20.62
CA SER A 146 -27.99 45.84 20.89
C SER A 146 -26.91 44.77 21.05
N ASN A 147 -25.78 44.93 20.34
CA ASN A 147 -24.63 44.04 20.39
C ASN A 147 -23.33 44.85 20.50
N ALA A 148 -22.31 44.28 21.15
CA ALA A 148 -20.98 44.90 21.25
C ALA A 148 -20.36 45.20 19.87
N ASP A 149 -20.73 44.41 18.86
CA ASP A 149 -20.19 44.50 17.50
C ASP A 149 -21.01 45.41 16.58
N SER A 150 -22.13 46.00 17.04
CA SER A 150 -23.07 46.79 16.22
C SER A 150 -22.41 47.90 15.38
N GLY A 151 -21.36 48.55 15.89
CA GLY A 151 -20.60 49.57 15.13
C GLY A 151 -19.67 49.02 14.04
N SER A 152 -19.39 47.72 14.08
CA SER A 152 -18.56 46.99 13.10
C SER A 152 -19.38 46.30 12.01
N ILE A 153 -20.71 46.19 12.19
CA ILE A 153 -21.60 45.60 11.17
C ILE A 153 -21.63 46.49 9.92
N SER A 154 -21.54 45.86 8.75
CA SER A 154 -21.52 46.52 7.45
C SER A 154 -22.85 47.20 7.13
N THR A 155 -22.79 48.49 6.78
CA THR A 155 -23.93 49.33 6.42
C THR A 155 -24.06 49.58 4.91
N ASP A 156 -23.01 49.28 4.15
CA ASP A 156 -22.94 49.44 2.69
C ASP A 156 -22.75 48.11 1.93
N GLY A 157 -22.68 47.00 2.65
CA GLY A 157 -22.49 45.66 2.09
C GLY A 157 -21.04 45.29 1.82
N THR A 158 -20.07 46.11 2.20
CA THR A 158 -18.64 45.78 2.10
C THR A 158 -18.10 45.22 3.43
N CYS A 159 -17.20 44.24 3.37
CA CYS A 159 -16.68 43.53 4.54
C CYS A 159 -15.21 43.08 4.37
N GLY A 160 -14.60 42.59 5.45
CA GLY A 160 -13.25 42.03 5.40
C GLY A 160 -12.16 43.07 5.63
N LYS A 161 -11.46 43.47 4.56
CA LYS A 161 -10.27 44.36 4.65
C LYS A 161 -10.55 45.73 5.25
N ASN A 162 -11.79 46.20 5.21
CA ASN A 162 -12.26 47.43 5.84
C ASN A 162 -12.59 47.28 7.34
N GLY A 163 -12.39 46.08 7.91
CA GLY A 163 -12.69 45.76 9.31
C GLY A 163 -14.18 45.59 9.62
N LYS A 164 -15.05 45.55 8.60
CA LYS A 164 -16.50 45.40 8.79
C LYS A 164 -16.95 43.95 8.70
N THR A 165 -17.94 43.59 9.50
CA THR A 165 -18.56 42.26 9.56
C THR A 165 -19.93 42.25 8.89
N CYS A 166 -20.31 41.13 8.28
CA CYS A 166 -21.62 40.92 7.70
C CYS A 166 -22.64 40.35 8.70
N LYS A 167 -22.20 39.87 9.87
CA LYS A 167 -23.08 39.27 10.89
C LYS A 167 -24.12 40.29 11.38
N GLY A 168 -25.40 40.05 11.08
CA GLY A 168 -26.51 40.95 11.39
C GLY A 168 -26.71 42.07 10.35
N SER A 169 -26.04 42.02 9.20
CA SER A 169 -26.21 43.01 8.13
C SER A 169 -27.43 42.69 7.26
N LYS A 170 -28.16 43.73 6.82
CA LYS A 170 -29.30 43.59 5.89
C LYS A 170 -28.93 42.99 4.53
N PHE A 171 -27.65 42.99 4.17
CA PHE A 171 -27.16 42.41 2.92
C PHE A 171 -26.94 40.90 3.02
N GLY A 172 -26.98 40.33 4.23
CA GLY A 172 -26.71 38.92 4.51
C GLY A 172 -25.50 38.74 5.42
N ASP A 173 -25.42 37.59 6.08
CA ASP A 173 -24.45 37.33 7.14
C ASP A 173 -23.07 36.88 6.63
N CYS A 174 -22.94 36.51 5.37
CA CYS A 174 -21.72 35.93 4.82
C CYS A 174 -20.85 36.99 4.15
N CYS A 175 -19.54 36.95 4.40
CA CYS A 175 -18.58 37.84 3.75
C CYS A 175 -17.82 37.10 2.65
N SER A 176 -18.08 37.40 1.37
CA SER A 176 -17.43 36.73 0.24
C SER A 176 -15.93 37.00 0.19
N SER A 177 -15.18 36.21 -0.59
CA SER A 177 -13.75 36.46 -0.87
C SER A 177 -13.48 37.82 -1.52
N GLY A 178 -14.48 38.35 -2.24
CA GLY A 178 -14.47 39.68 -2.85
C GLY A 178 -14.69 40.83 -1.85
N GLY A 179 -15.02 40.54 -0.60
CA GLY A 179 -15.27 41.55 0.43
C GLY A 179 -16.69 42.14 0.38
N PHE A 180 -17.68 41.33 0.00
CA PHE A 180 -19.08 41.74 -0.05
C PHE A 180 -19.98 40.85 0.82
N CYS A 181 -20.97 41.45 1.47
CA CYS A 181 -21.98 40.77 2.27
C CYS A 181 -23.08 40.17 1.39
N GLY A 182 -23.50 38.94 1.72
CA GLY A 182 -24.55 38.24 0.97
C GLY A 182 -25.11 37.03 1.70
N THR A 183 -26.16 36.45 1.13
CA THR A 183 -26.77 35.18 1.58
C THR A 183 -26.64 34.06 0.54
N SER A 184 -26.12 34.35 -0.66
CA SER A 184 -26.00 33.36 -1.73
C SER A 184 -24.84 32.39 -1.48
N LYS A 185 -24.85 31.26 -2.18
CA LYS A 185 -23.74 30.29 -2.17
C LYS A 185 -22.39 30.94 -2.47
N ASP A 186 -22.33 31.86 -3.43
CA ASP A 186 -21.09 32.57 -3.79
C ASP A 186 -20.54 33.45 -2.66
N HIS A 187 -21.39 33.85 -1.70
CA HIS A 187 -20.99 34.64 -0.54
C HIS A 187 -20.70 33.78 0.68
N CYS A 188 -21.45 32.69 0.84
CA CYS A 188 -21.44 31.84 2.04
C CYS A 188 -20.60 30.56 1.92
N GLN A 189 -20.00 30.29 0.77
CA GLN A 189 -19.23 29.06 0.51
C GLN A 189 -17.77 29.39 0.22
N ALA A 190 -17.11 28.60 -0.66
CA ALA A 190 -15.69 28.67 -0.94
C ALA A 190 -15.14 30.11 -1.03
N GLY A 191 -14.24 30.44 -0.09
CA GLY A 191 -13.63 31.77 0.02
C GLY A 191 -14.36 32.75 0.94
N CYS A 192 -15.43 32.35 1.62
CA CYS A 192 -16.07 33.17 2.65
C CYS A 192 -15.10 33.46 3.81
N GLN A 193 -15.06 34.72 4.24
CA GLN A 193 -14.16 35.22 5.27
C GLN A 193 -14.81 35.06 6.65
N SER A 194 -14.59 33.92 7.31
CA SER A 194 -15.24 33.54 8.58
C SER A 194 -14.98 34.49 9.76
N GLN A 195 -13.91 35.29 9.71
CA GLN A 195 -13.66 36.35 10.69
C GLN A 195 -14.66 37.52 10.56
N PHE A 196 -15.22 37.73 9.36
CA PHE A 196 -16.06 38.87 9.01
C PHE A 196 -17.48 38.47 8.60
N GLY A 197 -17.88 37.21 8.77
CA GLY A 197 -19.20 36.72 8.41
C GLY A 197 -19.52 35.35 9.01
N THR A 198 -20.77 34.92 8.88
CA THR A 198 -21.21 33.56 9.19
C THR A 198 -21.18 32.74 7.92
N CYS A 199 -20.11 31.98 7.75
CA CYS A 199 -19.92 31.19 6.55
C CYS A 199 -20.48 29.77 6.72
N GLY A 200 -20.85 29.12 5.62
CA GLY A 200 -21.36 27.75 5.62
C GLY A 200 -20.27 26.72 5.93
N ALA A 201 -20.66 25.50 6.30
CA ALA A 201 -19.74 24.39 6.59
C ALA A 201 -18.78 24.00 5.44
N GLU A 202 -18.94 24.61 4.26
CA GLU A 202 -18.26 24.30 2.99
C GLU A 202 -17.07 25.24 2.69
N ASP A 203 -16.63 26.13 3.59
CA ASP A 203 -15.50 27.04 3.33
C ASP A 203 -14.14 26.35 3.13
N ASN A 204 -14.07 25.11 3.61
CA ASN A 204 -12.89 24.29 3.45
C ASN A 204 -12.90 23.55 2.12
N VAL A 205 -13.91 23.70 1.26
CA VAL A 205 -13.93 22.99 -0.03
C VAL A 205 -12.81 23.47 -0.94
N SER A 206 -12.05 22.50 -1.47
CA SER A 206 -10.88 22.74 -2.32
C SER A 206 -11.27 23.37 -3.65
N THR A 207 -10.62 24.49 -3.98
CA THR A 207 -10.81 25.23 -5.25
C THR A 207 -9.67 25.02 -6.24
N ASP A 208 -8.55 24.45 -5.81
CA ASP A 208 -7.37 24.15 -6.62
C ASP A 208 -7.09 22.65 -6.76
N GLY A 209 -7.96 21.82 -6.18
CA GLY A 209 -7.86 20.37 -6.21
C GLY A 209 -6.92 19.79 -5.15
N THR A 210 -6.38 20.59 -4.21
CA THR A 210 -5.55 20.11 -3.09
C THR A 210 -6.35 19.98 -1.79
N CYS A 211 -6.06 18.96 -0.98
CA CYS A 211 -6.80 18.64 0.25
C CYS A 211 -5.90 18.07 1.37
N GLY A 212 -6.43 17.99 2.59
CA GLY A 212 -5.74 17.37 3.72
C GLY A 212 -4.89 18.36 4.51
N THR A 213 -3.58 18.38 4.26
CA THR A 213 -2.60 19.13 5.07
C THR A 213 -2.79 20.65 5.01
N ASN A 214 -3.42 21.15 3.95
CA ASN A 214 -3.83 22.55 3.78
C ASN A 214 -5.16 22.90 4.49
N GLY A 215 -5.75 21.95 5.22
CA GLY A 215 -7.04 22.10 5.90
C GLY A 215 -8.26 22.07 4.96
N LYS A 216 -8.07 21.81 3.66
CA LYS A 216 -9.14 21.78 2.66
C LYS A 216 -9.73 20.37 2.49
N THR A 217 -11.04 20.31 2.26
CA THR A 217 -11.84 19.12 1.98
C THR A 217 -12.24 19.06 0.51
N CYS A 218 -12.44 17.86 -0.02
CA CYS A 218 -12.90 17.62 -1.38
C CYS A 218 -14.42 17.51 -1.50
N LYS A 219 -15.15 17.33 -0.39
CA LYS A 219 -16.62 17.19 -0.39
C LYS A 219 -17.28 18.40 -1.06
N GLY A 220 -17.99 18.21 -2.18
CA GLY A 220 -18.60 19.30 -2.96
C GLY A 220 -17.67 20.00 -3.95
N SER A 221 -16.42 19.56 -4.09
CA SER A 221 -15.46 20.15 -5.03
C SER A 221 -15.73 19.72 -6.48
N SER A 222 -15.48 20.62 -7.44
CA SER A 222 -15.60 20.32 -8.88
C SER A 222 -14.63 19.22 -9.36
N PHE A 223 -13.49 19.08 -8.68
CA PHE A 223 -12.49 18.05 -8.94
C PHE A 223 -12.94 16.65 -8.49
N GLY A 224 -13.89 16.58 -7.55
CA GLY A 224 -14.42 15.35 -6.97
C GLY A 224 -14.40 15.34 -5.45
N ASP A 225 -15.20 14.45 -4.86
CA ASP A 225 -15.47 14.43 -3.42
C ASP A 225 -14.41 13.68 -2.60
N CYS A 226 -13.53 12.91 -3.24
CA CYS A 226 -12.55 12.06 -2.57
C CYS A 226 -11.20 12.76 -2.43
N CYS A 227 -10.58 12.67 -1.25
CA CYS A 227 -9.25 13.21 -0.99
C CYS A 227 -8.24 12.06 -0.96
N SER A 228 -7.29 12.00 -1.90
CA SER A 228 -6.26 10.96 -1.94
C SER A 228 -5.28 11.07 -0.77
N SER A 229 -4.52 10.00 -0.52
CA SER A 229 -3.39 10.01 0.45
C SER A 229 -2.31 11.03 0.09
N THR A 230 -2.22 11.41 -1.19
CA THR A 230 -1.29 12.41 -1.71
C THR A 230 -1.82 13.84 -1.60
N GLY A 231 -3.02 14.05 -1.05
CA GLY A 231 -3.59 15.37 -0.82
C GLY A 231 -4.23 16.01 -2.05
N PHE A 232 -4.82 15.20 -2.95
CA PHE A 232 -5.51 15.70 -4.14
C PHE A 232 -6.97 15.24 -4.20
N CYS A 233 -7.85 16.12 -4.70
CA CYS A 233 -9.26 15.85 -4.92
C CYS A 233 -9.52 15.13 -6.23
N GLY A 234 -10.38 14.11 -6.21
CA GLY A 234 -10.75 13.37 -7.40
C GLY A 234 -12.01 12.54 -7.25
N LYS A 235 -12.44 11.92 -8.35
CA LYS A 235 -13.60 11.00 -8.42
C LYS A 235 -13.22 9.56 -8.76
N SER A 236 -11.96 9.30 -9.09
CA SER A 236 -11.50 7.97 -9.50
C SER A 236 -11.19 7.09 -8.29
N THR A 237 -11.15 5.79 -8.50
CA THR A 237 -10.72 4.77 -7.51
C THR A 237 -9.39 5.13 -6.85
N ALA A 238 -8.42 5.67 -7.61
CA ALA A 238 -7.15 6.14 -7.06
C ALA A 238 -7.27 7.25 -5.98
N HIS A 239 -8.37 8.00 -5.97
CA HIS A 239 -8.66 9.04 -4.96
C HIS A 239 -9.63 8.56 -3.88
N CYS A 240 -10.57 7.68 -4.24
CA CYS A 240 -11.68 7.25 -3.39
C CYS A 240 -11.44 5.96 -2.62
N ASP A 241 -10.43 5.16 -3.01
CA ASP A 241 -10.14 3.84 -2.44
C ASP A 241 -8.93 3.90 -1.48
N ALA A 242 -7.92 3.05 -1.68
CA ALA A 242 -6.80 2.88 -0.77
C ALA A 242 -6.12 4.21 -0.39
N GLY A 243 -6.07 4.51 0.91
CA GLY A 243 -5.45 5.74 1.40
C GLY A 243 -6.29 7.00 1.20
N CYS A 244 -7.56 6.90 0.78
CA CYS A 244 -8.47 8.03 0.81
C CYS A 244 -8.62 8.57 2.24
N ASN A 245 -8.52 9.89 2.38
CA ASN A 245 -8.59 10.57 3.65
C ASN A 245 -10.04 10.98 3.97
N ALA A 246 -10.71 10.16 4.79
CA ALA A 246 -12.12 10.37 5.16
C ALA A 246 -12.37 11.65 5.99
N ALA A 247 -11.34 12.23 6.60
CA ALA A 247 -11.46 13.51 7.30
C ALA A 247 -11.64 14.69 6.31
N PHE A 248 -11.11 14.57 5.10
CA PHE A 248 -11.08 15.62 4.09
C PHE A 248 -11.78 15.22 2.78
N GLY A 249 -12.52 14.12 2.75
CA GLY A 249 -13.22 13.64 1.55
C GLY A 249 -14.25 12.57 1.87
N THR A 250 -15.00 12.14 0.85
CA THR A 250 -15.93 11.02 0.92
C THR A 250 -15.27 9.80 0.31
N CYS A 251 -14.78 8.89 1.16
CA CYS A 251 -14.13 7.67 0.71
C CYS A 251 -15.16 6.57 0.44
N ASN A 252 -14.83 5.64 -0.45
CA ASN A 252 -15.64 4.45 -0.63
C ASN A 252 -15.58 3.61 0.66
N GLU A 253 -16.70 3.01 1.07
CA GLU A 253 -16.76 2.14 2.27
C GLU A 253 -15.70 1.02 2.25
N ALA A 254 -15.27 0.58 1.07
CA ALA A 254 -14.19 -0.38 0.88
C ALA A 254 -12.78 0.17 1.15
N ALA A 255 -12.56 1.49 1.06
CA ALA A 255 -11.26 2.17 1.14
C ALA A 255 -10.49 1.85 2.42
N SER A 256 -11.19 1.81 3.56
CA SER A 256 -10.59 1.54 4.88
C SER A 256 -9.98 0.14 4.99
N GLY A 257 -10.45 -0.81 4.17
CA GLY A 257 -9.94 -2.17 4.10
C GLY A 257 -8.78 -2.35 3.12
N ILE A 258 -8.57 -1.44 2.18
CA ILE A 258 -7.58 -1.61 1.11
C ILE A 258 -6.19 -1.21 1.61
N SER A 259 -5.19 -2.00 1.24
CA SER A 259 -3.80 -1.79 1.61
C SER A 259 -3.24 -0.50 1.01
N ALA A 260 -2.76 0.40 1.88
CA ALA A 260 -2.15 1.68 1.49
C ALA A 260 -0.61 1.62 1.46
N ASP A 261 -0.01 0.63 2.12
CA ASP A 261 1.44 0.41 2.23
C ASP A 261 1.92 -0.85 1.51
N GLY A 262 1.01 -1.55 0.83
CA GLY A 262 1.28 -2.79 0.12
C GLY A 262 1.31 -4.03 1.00
N GLN A 263 1.01 -3.95 2.31
CA GLN A 263 0.88 -5.13 3.17
C GLN A 263 -0.56 -5.62 3.24
N CYS A 264 -0.76 -6.94 3.26
CA CYS A 264 -2.08 -7.58 3.28
C CYS A 264 -2.14 -8.82 4.17
N GLY A 265 -3.35 -9.34 4.39
CA GLY A 265 -3.56 -10.59 5.11
C GLY A 265 -3.58 -10.39 6.62
N LYS A 266 -2.45 -10.57 7.30
CA LYS A 266 -2.38 -10.59 8.78
C LYS A 266 -2.80 -9.28 9.43
N ASN A 267 -2.62 -8.15 8.75
CA ASN A 267 -3.06 -6.82 9.18
C ASN A 267 -4.55 -6.55 8.87
N GLY A 268 -5.30 -7.54 8.36
CA GLY A 268 -6.70 -7.41 7.97
C GLY A 268 -6.93 -6.61 6.69
N LYS A 269 -5.86 -6.18 5.99
CA LYS A 269 -5.97 -5.39 4.76
C LYS A 269 -6.06 -6.26 3.52
N THR A 270 -6.82 -5.79 2.53
CA THR A 270 -6.99 -6.42 1.22
C THR A 270 -6.20 -5.67 0.14
N CYS A 271 -5.75 -6.38 -0.88
CA CYS A 271 -5.10 -5.82 -2.05
C CYS A 271 -6.07 -5.41 -3.15
N LYS A 272 -7.34 -5.85 -3.09
CA LYS A 272 -8.35 -5.56 -4.12
C LYS A 272 -8.57 -4.05 -4.25
N GLY A 273 -8.17 -3.46 -5.38
CA GLY A 273 -8.23 -2.02 -5.64
C GLY A 273 -7.00 -1.24 -5.13
N SER A 274 -5.93 -1.91 -4.69
CA SER A 274 -4.71 -1.21 -4.26
C SER A 274 -3.84 -0.80 -5.45
N ALA A 275 -3.08 0.29 -5.30
CA ALA A 275 -2.14 0.76 -6.32
C ALA A 275 -0.98 -0.22 -6.59
N PHE A 276 -0.72 -1.15 -5.66
CA PHE A 276 0.35 -2.15 -5.77
C PHE A 276 -0.08 -3.37 -6.62
N GLY A 277 -1.38 -3.54 -6.84
CA GLY A 277 -2.00 -4.69 -7.49
C GLY A 277 -2.98 -5.41 -6.57
N ASP A 278 -3.79 -6.28 -7.17
CA ASP A 278 -4.95 -6.91 -6.51
C ASP A 278 -4.62 -8.22 -5.79
N CYS A 279 -3.45 -8.82 -6.03
CA CYS A 279 -3.07 -10.11 -5.50
C CYS A 279 -2.36 -9.97 -4.16
N CYS A 280 -2.74 -10.78 -3.17
CA CYS A 280 -2.07 -10.84 -1.88
C CYS A 280 -1.20 -12.09 -1.81
N SER A 281 0.13 -11.93 -1.79
CA SER A 281 1.07 -13.06 -1.75
C SER A 281 1.02 -13.82 -0.41
N SER A 282 1.59 -15.02 -0.38
CA SER A 282 1.79 -15.79 0.85
C SER A 282 2.66 -15.05 1.88
N GLY A 283 3.53 -14.15 1.42
CA GLY A 283 4.34 -13.26 2.23
C GLY A 283 3.56 -12.10 2.87
N GLY A 284 2.29 -11.89 2.48
CA GLY A 284 1.47 -10.79 2.97
C GLY A 284 1.74 -9.46 2.27
N TYR A 285 2.07 -9.50 0.98
CA TYR A 285 2.31 -8.30 0.18
C TYR A 285 1.41 -8.23 -1.06
N CYS A 286 1.00 -7.02 -1.41
CA CYS A 286 0.19 -6.72 -2.58
C CYS A 286 1.06 -6.63 -3.83
N GLY A 287 0.59 -7.23 -4.92
CA GLY A 287 1.27 -7.19 -6.20
C GLY A 287 0.39 -7.62 -7.37
N LYS A 288 1.00 -7.60 -8.55
CA LYS A 288 0.38 -7.99 -9.83
C LYS A 288 1.15 -9.07 -10.60
N SER A 289 2.33 -9.46 -10.11
CA SER A 289 3.13 -10.51 -10.77
C SER A 289 2.63 -11.90 -10.40
N SER A 290 3.05 -12.91 -11.17
CA SER A 290 2.83 -14.33 -10.87
C SER A 290 3.20 -14.68 -9.42
N ASP A 291 4.32 -14.17 -8.91
CA ASP A 291 4.77 -14.43 -7.53
C ASP A 291 3.76 -13.98 -6.45
N HIS A 292 2.87 -13.04 -6.79
CA HIS A 292 1.81 -12.57 -5.89
C HIS A 292 0.47 -13.24 -6.19
N CYS A 293 0.19 -13.53 -7.46
CA CYS A 293 -1.12 -13.97 -7.95
C CYS A 293 -1.27 -15.49 -8.04
N ASP A 294 -0.17 -16.24 -8.03
CA ASP A 294 -0.12 -17.69 -8.24
C ASP A 294 0.09 -18.45 -6.91
N ALA A 295 1.15 -19.25 -6.79
CA ALA A 295 1.37 -20.16 -5.67
C ALA A 295 1.29 -19.45 -4.31
N GLY A 296 0.34 -19.85 -3.48
CA GLY A 296 0.17 -19.29 -2.13
C GLY A 296 -0.49 -17.90 -2.08
N CYS A 297 -1.06 -17.42 -3.19
CA CYS A 297 -1.91 -16.24 -3.19
C CYS A 297 -3.11 -16.43 -2.24
N ASN A 298 -3.39 -15.41 -1.42
CA ASN A 298 -4.45 -15.41 -0.44
C ASN A 298 -5.74 -14.77 -1.00
N ALA A 299 -6.69 -15.63 -1.40
CA ALA A 299 -7.96 -15.19 -1.99
C ALA A 299 -8.89 -14.45 -1.01
N SER A 300 -8.69 -14.57 0.31
CA SER A 300 -9.45 -13.80 1.29
C SER A 300 -9.07 -12.32 1.29
N PHE A 301 -7.83 -12.00 0.93
CA PHE A 301 -7.28 -10.64 0.97
C PHE A 301 -6.80 -10.14 -0.40
N GLY A 302 -7.12 -10.84 -1.48
CA GLY A 302 -6.72 -10.47 -2.84
C GLY A 302 -7.49 -11.23 -3.92
N THR A 303 -7.18 -10.94 -5.17
CA THR A 303 -7.72 -11.63 -6.35
C THR A 303 -6.63 -12.52 -6.92
N CYS A 304 -6.75 -13.84 -6.71
CA CYS A 304 -5.76 -14.81 -7.18
C CYS A 304 -6.09 -15.33 -8.57
N ASN A 305 -5.07 -15.76 -9.30
CA ASN A 305 -5.27 -16.45 -10.58
C ASN A 305 -5.99 -17.77 -10.34
N THR A 306 -6.83 -18.19 -11.30
CA THR A 306 -7.60 -19.45 -11.20
C THR A 306 -6.69 -20.67 -10.96
N ALA A 307 -5.47 -20.65 -11.49
CA ALA A 307 -4.50 -21.73 -11.32
C ALA A 307 -3.78 -21.71 -9.96
N ALA A 308 -3.82 -20.61 -9.19
CA ALA A 308 -3.10 -20.41 -7.94
C ALA A 308 -3.32 -21.54 -6.92
N GLY A 309 -4.56 -21.98 -6.77
CA GLY A 309 -4.94 -23.04 -5.83
C GLY A 309 -4.39 -24.42 -6.19
N SER A 310 -3.99 -24.63 -7.44
CA SER A 310 -3.45 -25.90 -7.93
C SER A 310 -1.92 -25.96 -7.86
N ILE A 311 -1.23 -24.82 -7.70
CA ILE A 311 0.23 -24.76 -7.69
C ILE A 311 0.77 -25.16 -6.32
N SER A 312 1.85 -25.94 -6.31
CA SER A 312 2.49 -26.44 -5.10
C SER A 312 3.15 -25.33 -4.29
N THR A 313 2.85 -25.28 -2.99
CA THR A 313 3.44 -24.33 -2.02
C THR A 313 4.41 -24.98 -1.04
N ASP A 314 4.48 -26.31 -1.02
CA ASP A 314 5.36 -27.10 -0.14
C ASP A 314 6.38 -27.97 -0.91
N GLY A 315 6.39 -27.85 -2.24
CA GLY A 315 7.28 -28.59 -3.12
C GLY A 315 6.81 -30.01 -3.43
N THR A 316 5.63 -30.45 -2.99
CA THR A 316 5.06 -31.75 -3.34
C THR A 316 4.09 -31.65 -4.52
N CYS A 317 4.07 -32.67 -5.39
CA CYS A 317 3.27 -32.67 -6.62
C CYS A 317 2.72 -34.06 -6.99
N GLY A 318 1.80 -34.09 -7.97
CA GLY A 318 1.29 -35.33 -8.52
C GLY A 318 0.14 -35.92 -7.71
N LYS A 319 0.45 -36.81 -6.76
CA LYS A 319 -0.57 -37.58 -6.02
C LYS A 319 -1.50 -36.71 -5.16
N ASN A 320 -1.02 -35.55 -4.72
CA ASN A 320 -1.79 -34.54 -3.99
C ASN A 320 -2.63 -33.63 -4.90
N GLY A 321 -2.63 -33.87 -6.22
CA GLY A 321 -3.33 -33.05 -7.21
C GLY A 321 -2.65 -31.70 -7.51
N LYS A 322 -1.48 -31.42 -6.92
CA LYS A 322 -0.75 -30.15 -7.10
C LYS A 322 0.20 -30.22 -8.28
N THR A 323 0.34 -29.10 -8.99
CA THR A 323 1.29 -28.89 -10.08
C THR A 323 2.50 -28.07 -9.63
N CYS A 324 3.65 -28.33 -10.24
CA CYS A 324 4.88 -27.56 -10.06
C CYS A 324 4.97 -26.35 -11.00
N LYS A 325 4.14 -26.28 -12.06
CA LYS A 325 4.14 -25.17 -13.02
C LYS A 325 3.85 -23.85 -12.30
N GLY A 326 4.81 -22.93 -12.28
CA GLY A 326 4.75 -21.65 -11.56
C GLY A 326 5.09 -21.74 -10.07
N SER A 327 5.67 -22.86 -9.60
CA SER A 327 6.08 -23.04 -8.22
C SER A 327 7.50 -22.51 -7.97
N ALA A 328 7.74 -21.93 -6.79
CA ALA A 328 9.06 -21.43 -6.39
C ALA A 328 10.14 -22.52 -6.30
N PHE A 329 9.73 -23.79 -6.17
CA PHE A 329 10.64 -24.93 -6.12
C PHE A 329 11.16 -25.35 -7.51
N GLY A 330 10.51 -24.88 -8.58
CA GLY A 330 10.78 -25.22 -9.98
C GLY A 330 9.59 -25.92 -10.63
N ASP A 331 9.57 -25.91 -11.97
CA ASP A 331 8.41 -26.32 -12.77
C ASP A 331 8.27 -27.83 -13.01
N CYS A 332 9.30 -28.62 -12.71
CA CYS A 332 9.34 -30.05 -13.00
C CYS A 332 8.83 -30.86 -11.82
N CYS A 333 7.94 -31.82 -12.08
CA CYS A 333 7.45 -32.75 -11.06
C CYS A 333 8.16 -34.10 -11.23
N SER A 334 9.06 -34.45 -10.31
CA SER A 334 9.82 -35.71 -10.34
C SER A 334 8.92 -36.94 -10.17
N SER A 335 9.46 -38.11 -10.50
CA SER A 335 8.81 -39.41 -10.24
C SER A 335 8.52 -39.64 -8.76
N GLY A 336 9.32 -39.03 -7.88
CA GLY A 336 9.13 -39.03 -6.43
C GLY A 336 7.98 -38.14 -5.93
N GLY A 337 7.38 -37.32 -6.79
CA GLY A 337 6.32 -36.38 -6.42
C GLY A 337 6.84 -35.10 -5.77
N PHE A 338 8.02 -34.64 -6.17
CA PHE A 338 8.63 -33.40 -5.71
C PHE A 338 8.91 -32.42 -6.85
N CYS A 339 8.70 -31.13 -6.59
CA CYS A 339 8.97 -30.03 -7.51
C CYS A 339 10.45 -29.66 -7.51
N GLY A 340 10.98 -29.40 -8.70
CA GLY A 340 12.37 -29.01 -8.87
C GLY A 340 12.67 -28.44 -10.25
N LYS A 341 13.94 -28.08 -10.45
CA LYS A 341 14.48 -27.55 -11.72
C LYS A 341 15.73 -28.27 -12.22
N SER A 342 16.23 -29.26 -11.47
CA SER A 342 17.41 -30.05 -11.89
C SER A 342 17.01 -31.16 -12.86
N SER A 343 17.98 -31.72 -13.55
CA SER A 343 17.83 -32.93 -14.38
C SER A 343 17.09 -34.05 -13.65
N ASP A 344 17.39 -34.29 -12.37
CA ASP A 344 16.72 -35.33 -11.57
C ASP A 344 15.21 -35.14 -11.42
N HIS A 345 14.71 -33.91 -11.62
CA HIS A 345 13.29 -33.59 -11.59
C HIS A 345 12.67 -33.48 -12.98
N CYS A 346 13.44 -32.98 -13.95
CA CYS A 346 12.96 -32.62 -15.28
C CYS A 346 13.14 -33.72 -16.33
N ASP A 347 14.00 -34.71 -16.06
CA ASP A 347 14.37 -35.77 -16.99
C ASP A 347 13.65 -37.10 -16.64
N ALA A 348 14.39 -38.15 -16.28
CA ALA A 348 13.87 -39.49 -16.10
C ALA A 348 12.72 -39.55 -15.08
N GLY A 349 11.53 -39.91 -15.56
CA GLY A 349 10.35 -40.06 -14.71
C GLY A 349 9.68 -38.75 -14.30
N CYS A 350 10.04 -37.62 -14.92
CA CYS A 350 9.28 -36.38 -14.79
C CYS A 350 7.81 -36.58 -15.23
N ASN A 351 6.87 -36.02 -14.47
CA ASN A 351 5.44 -36.13 -14.70
C ASN A 351 4.88 -34.88 -15.43
N PRO A 352 4.54 -34.99 -16.73
CA PRO A 352 4.10 -33.84 -17.53
C PRO A 352 2.68 -33.34 -17.20
N SER A 353 1.87 -34.17 -16.52
CA SER A 353 0.53 -33.76 -16.06
C SER A 353 0.61 -32.75 -14.92
N PHE A 354 1.69 -32.78 -14.13
CA PHE A 354 1.87 -31.96 -12.94
C PHE A 354 3.14 -31.09 -12.99
N GLY A 355 3.83 -31.02 -14.12
CA GLY A 355 5.05 -30.25 -14.30
C GLY A 355 5.43 -30.06 -15.77
N THR A 356 6.51 -29.34 -16.01
CA THR A 356 7.10 -29.13 -17.33
C THR A 356 8.36 -29.98 -17.44
N CYS A 357 8.33 -31.03 -18.25
CA CYS A 357 9.46 -31.94 -18.41
C CYS A 357 10.35 -31.54 -19.58
N ASN A 358 11.63 -31.89 -19.51
CA ASN A 358 12.58 -31.67 -20.60
C ASN A 358 12.19 -32.50 -21.84
N GLU A 359 12.59 -32.01 -23.00
CA GLU A 359 12.41 -32.76 -24.25
C GLU A 359 13.16 -34.09 -24.17
N GLY A 360 12.47 -35.19 -24.52
CA GLY A 360 13.04 -36.54 -24.42
C GLY A 360 13.01 -37.16 -23.02
N ALA A 361 12.57 -36.46 -21.97
CA ALA A 361 12.47 -36.98 -20.60
C ALA A 361 11.69 -38.31 -20.49
N SER A 362 10.61 -38.43 -21.26
CA SER A 362 9.78 -39.65 -21.31
C SER A 362 10.48 -40.86 -21.97
N SER A 363 11.56 -40.62 -22.73
CA SER A 363 12.35 -41.67 -23.37
C SER A 363 13.46 -42.20 -22.47
N ILE A 364 13.79 -41.51 -21.38
CA ILE A 364 14.85 -41.92 -20.46
C ILE A 364 14.36 -43.06 -19.56
N SER A 365 15.21 -44.06 -19.36
CA SER A 365 14.90 -45.25 -18.56
C SER A 365 14.75 -44.92 -17.07
N THR A 366 13.68 -45.42 -16.46
CA THR A 366 13.35 -45.26 -15.03
C THR A 366 13.45 -46.57 -14.23
N ASP A 367 13.62 -47.70 -14.91
CA ASP A 367 13.71 -49.04 -14.32
C ASP A 367 15.03 -49.74 -14.66
N GLY A 368 15.94 -49.05 -15.37
CA GLY A 368 17.23 -49.56 -15.80
C GLY A 368 17.16 -50.37 -17.10
N ASN A 369 15.99 -50.60 -17.69
CA ASN A 369 15.85 -51.28 -18.97
C ASN A 369 15.98 -50.28 -20.14
N CYS A 370 16.71 -50.66 -21.18
CA CYS A 370 17.02 -49.80 -22.33
C CYS A 370 17.08 -50.57 -23.64
N GLY A 371 17.33 -49.84 -24.73
CA GLY A 371 17.58 -50.42 -26.04
C GLY A 371 16.33 -50.54 -26.89
N SER A 372 16.50 -51.08 -28.10
CA SER A 372 15.41 -51.20 -29.09
C SER A 372 14.23 -52.05 -28.62
N LYS A 373 14.46 -53.01 -27.71
CA LYS A 373 13.41 -53.85 -27.12
C LYS A 373 12.46 -53.06 -26.22
N ASN A 374 12.97 -52.07 -25.49
CA ASN A 374 12.22 -51.30 -24.50
C ASN A 374 11.88 -49.89 -25.01
N GLY A 375 12.51 -49.43 -26.10
CA GLY A 375 12.34 -48.09 -26.65
C GLY A 375 12.84 -46.97 -25.72
N LYS A 376 13.71 -47.29 -24.76
CA LYS A 376 14.23 -46.35 -23.75
C LYS A 376 15.73 -46.12 -23.89
N THR A 377 16.15 -44.89 -23.63
CA THR A 377 17.55 -44.47 -23.58
C THR A 377 18.07 -44.39 -22.15
N CYS A 378 19.36 -44.63 -21.96
CA CYS A 378 20.05 -44.49 -20.68
C CYS A 378 20.63 -43.09 -20.48
N LYS A 379 20.71 -42.27 -21.53
CA LYS A 379 21.27 -40.91 -21.47
C LYS A 379 20.50 -40.06 -20.45
N GLY A 380 21.14 -39.66 -19.36
CA GLY A 380 20.51 -38.93 -18.24
C GLY A 380 19.81 -39.81 -17.21
N SER A 381 19.98 -41.14 -17.26
CA SER A 381 19.39 -42.07 -16.29
C SER A 381 20.26 -42.22 -15.04
N THR A 382 19.62 -42.37 -13.88
CA THR A 382 20.31 -42.58 -12.59
C THR A 382 21.10 -43.90 -12.54
N PHE A 383 20.67 -44.90 -13.32
CA PHE A 383 21.35 -46.19 -13.46
C PHE A 383 22.68 -46.07 -14.25
N GLY A 384 22.88 -44.98 -14.99
CA GLY A 384 24.03 -44.73 -15.83
C GLY A 384 23.69 -44.52 -17.29
N ASP A 385 24.59 -43.88 -18.03
CA ASP A 385 24.30 -43.40 -19.38
C ASP A 385 24.44 -44.45 -20.47
N CYS A 386 25.07 -45.58 -20.19
CA CYS A 386 25.40 -46.59 -21.19
C CYS A 386 24.31 -47.66 -21.26
N CYS A 387 23.89 -48.03 -22.46
CA CYS A 387 22.94 -49.12 -22.69
C CYS A 387 23.70 -50.35 -23.16
N SER A 388 23.79 -51.39 -22.33
CA SER A 388 24.48 -52.65 -22.66
C SER A 388 23.81 -53.38 -23.83
N SER A 389 24.53 -54.34 -24.43
CA SER A 389 23.99 -55.27 -25.45
C SER A 389 22.77 -56.05 -24.96
N ASN A 390 22.70 -56.29 -23.65
CA ASN A 390 21.61 -57.01 -23.00
C ASN A 390 20.39 -56.13 -22.70
N GLY A 391 20.45 -54.83 -22.98
CA GLY A 391 19.32 -53.91 -22.77
C GLY A 391 19.20 -53.39 -21.34
N TYR A 392 20.32 -53.24 -20.64
CA TYR A 392 20.38 -52.66 -19.30
C TYR A 392 21.25 -51.39 -19.25
N CYS A 393 20.81 -50.39 -18.50
CA CYS A 393 21.54 -49.16 -18.21
C CYS A 393 22.63 -49.40 -17.17
N GLY A 394 23.79 -48.77 -17.37
CA GLY A 394 24.89 -48.85 -16.43
C GLY A 394 26.01 -47.86 -16.72
N LYS A 395 27.01 -47.86 -15.83
CA LYS A 395 28.24 -47.06 -15.96
C LYS A 395 29.51 -47.91 -16.10
N SER A 396 29.39 -49.23 -15.96
CA SER A 396 30.55 -50.11 -16.03
C SER A 396 31.03 -50.33 -17.46
N THR A 397 32.25 -50.84 -17.61
CA THR A 397 32.85 -51.19 -18.89
C THR A 397 31.98 -52.16 -19.70
N ASP A 398 31.29 -53.08 -19.03
CA ASP A 398 30.41 -54.06 -19.69
C ASP A 398 29.15 -53.42 -20.28
N HIS A 399 28.74 -52.26 -19.73
CA HIS A 399 27.60 -51.50 -20.24
C HIS A 399 28.02 -50.52 -21.33
N CYS A 400 29.20 -49.91 -21.19
CA CYS A 400 29.67 -48.82 -22.05
C CYS A 400 30.51 -49.27 -23.25
N ARG A 401 31.03 -50.52 -23.26
CA ARG A 401 31.94 -51.00 -24.30
C ARG A 401 31.30 -52.07 -25.18
N ASN A 402 31.53 -53.35 -24.88
CA ASN A 402 31.23 -54.45 -25.80
C ASN A 402 29.72 -54.59 -26.04
N GLY A 403 29.30 -54.22 -27.24
CA GLY A 403 27.90 -54.29 -27.67
C GLY A 403 27.01 -53.21 -27.05
N CYS A 404 27.57 -52.11 -26.54
CA CYS A 404 26.80 -50.95 -26.11
C CYS A 404 25.95 -50.39 -27.27
N GLN A 405 24.68 -50.09 -27.01
CA GLN A 405 23.71 -49.65 -28.01
C GLN A 405 23.76 -48.13 -28.19
N LEU A 406 24.49 -47.64 -29.22
CA LEU A 406 24.75 -46.20 -29.45
C LEU A 406 23.47 -45.33 -29.53
N SER A 407 22.39 -45.87 -30.10
CA SER A 407 21.11 -45.14 -30.23
C SER A 407 20.40 -44.94 -28.88
N TYR A 408 20.76 -45.74 -27.86
CA TYR A 408 20.06 -45.81 -26.58
C TYR A 408 20.98 -45.53 -25.37
N GLY A 409 22.23 -45.12 -25.57
CA GLY A 409 23.14 -44.77 -24.47
C GLY A 409 24.39 -44.00 -24.91
N LEU A 410 25.13 -43.42 -23.95
CA LEU A 410 26.45 -42.83 -24.15
C LEU A 410 27.51 -43.93 -24.04
N CYS A 411 27.83 -44.59 -25.15
CA CYS A 411 28.91 -45.57 -25.20
C CYS A 411 30.26 -44.85 -25.14
N THR A 412 30.65 -44.42 -23.94
CA THR A 412 31.86 -43.63 -23.71
C THR A 412 33.10 -44.42 -24.11
N GLY A 413 33.98 -43.75 -24.84
CA GLY A 413 35.22 -44.32 -25.31
C GLY A 413 35.10 -45.17 -26.56
N ILE A 414 34.05 -45.12 -27.38
CA ILE A 414 34.13 -45.65 -28.76
C ILE A 414 34.58 -44.52 -29.68
N SER A 415 35.64 -44.76 -30.46
CA SER A 415 36.20 -43.77 -31.37
C SER A 415 35.25 -43.45 -32.52
N SER A 416 34.93 -42.16 -32.70
CA SER A 416 34.16 -41.65 -33.84
C SER A 416 35.02 -40.90 -34.87
N ASP A 417 36.29 -40.64 -34.53
CA ASP A 417 37.24 -39.81 -35.29
C ASP A 417 38.54 -40.56 -35.62
N ALA A 418 38.51 -41.89 -35.56
CA ALA A 418 39.64 -42.79 -35.75
C ALA A 418 40.78 -42.64 -34.72
N VAL A 419 40.63 -41.83 -33.66
CA VAL A 419 41.60 -41.75 -32.56
C VAL A 419 41.21 -42.74 -31.47
N CYS A 420 42.11 -43.63 -31.07
CA CYS A 420 41.91 -44.57 -29.97
C CYS A 420 43.15 -44.68 -29.07
N GLY A 421 43.09 -45.57 -28.07
CA GLY A 421 44.17 -45.86 -27.14
C GLY A 421 43.93 -45.30 -25.74
N THR A 422 44.70 -45.82 -24.79
CA THR A 422 44.65 -45.44 -23.37
C THR A 422 44.97 -43.97 -23.14
N LYS A 423 45.83 -43.38 -23.98
CA LYS A 423 46.15 -41.94 -23.97
C LYS A 423 44.93 -41.05 -24.25
N ASN A 424 44.00 -41.54 -25.07
CA ASN A 424 42.84 -40.78 -25.54
C ASN A 424 41.52 -41.24 -24.92
N GLY A 425 41.55 -42.29 -24.08
CA GLY A 425 40.36 -42.87 -23.46
C GLY A 425 39.35 -43.47 -24.45
N LYS A 426 39.79 -43.84 -25.66
CA LYS A 426 38.94 -44.29 -26.78
C LYS A 426 39.36 -45.70 -27.24
N THR A 427 38.41 -46.51 -27.69
CA THR A 427 38.54 -47.86 -28.25
C THR A 427 38.04 -47.85 -29.68
N CYS A 428 38.69 -48.65 -30.53
CA CYS A 428 38.28 -48.82 -31.91
C CYS A 428 37.22 -49.95 -32.03
N ALA A 429 37.05 -50.78 -31.00
CA ALA A 429 36.08 -51.87 -30.97
C ALA A 429 34.63 -51.33 -31.09
N GLY A 430 33.91 -51.75 -32.13
CA GLY A 430 32.54 -51.31 -32.39
C GLY A 430 32.40 -49.94 -33.05
N SER A 431 33.52 -49.30 -33.47
CA SER A 431 33.51 -47.99 -34.15
C SER A 431 33.12 -48.05 -35.63
N GLY A 432 33.21 -49.22 -36.27
CA GLY A 432 33.14 -49.35 -37.73
C GLY A 432 34.40 -48.85 -38.48
N LEU A 433 35.39 -48.29 -37.77
CA LEU A 433 36.66 -47.78 -38.31
C LEU A 433 37.81 -48.82 -38.26
N GLY A 434 37.48 -50.04 -37.85
CA GLY A 434 38.43 -51.13 -37.60
C GLY A 434 38.62 -51.43 -36.12
N ASN A 435 38.91 -52.70 -35.82
CA ASN A 435 38.86 -53.24 -34.45
C ASN A 435 40.19 -53.14 -33.69
N CYS A 436 41.22 -52.55 -34.30
CA CYS A 436 42.58 -52.48 -33.75
C CYS A 436 43.03 -51.04 -33.54
N CYS A 437 43.58 -50.77 -32.36
CA CYS A 437 44.25 -49.55 -31.98
C CYS A 437 45.74 -49.73 -32.18
N SER A 438 46.32 -49.02 -33.16
CA SER A 438 47.77 -49.04 -33.34
C SER A 438 48.50 -48.48 -32.12
N SER A 439 49.80 -48.74 -32.02
CA SER A 439 50.67 -48.12 -31.01
C SER A 439 50.64 -46.59 -31.06
N GLY A 440 50.36 -46.02 -32.23
CA GLY A 440 50.19 -44.58 -32.47
C GLY A 440 48.84 -44.00 -32.02
N GLY A 441 47.87 -44.85 -31.63
CA GLY A 441 46.57 -44.39 -31.14
C GLY A 441 45.54 -44.14 -32.23
N TYR A 442 45.54 -44.95 -33.30
CA TYR A 442 44.59 -44.83 -34.41
C TYR A 442 43.85 -46.14 -34.70
N CYS A 443 42.57 -46.03 -35.08
CA CYS A 443 41.70 -47.14 -35.45
C CYS A 443 42.07 -47.70 -36.82
N GLY A 444 42.11 -49.02 -36.95
CA GLY A 444 42.22 -49.69 -38.24
C GLY A 444 42.07 -51.20 -38.16
N SER A 445 42.20 -51.87 -39.31
CA SER A 445 42.06 -53.33 -39.45
C SER A 445 43.26 -54.01 -40.12
N THR A 446 44.30 -53.26 -40.50
CA THR A 446 45.49 -53.82 -41.19
C THR A 446 46.54 -54.34 -40.20
N GLY A 447 47.51 -55.11 -40.67
CA GLY A 447 48.61 -55.59 -39.82
C GLY A 447 49.43 -54.48 -39.16
N ALA A 448 49.48 -53.27 -39.74
CA ALA A 448 50.08 -52.10 -39.09
C ALA A 448 49.29 -51.60 -37.85
N HIS A 449 48.00 -51.90 -37.76
CA HIS A 449 47.13 -51.53 -36.63
C HIS A 449 46.95 -52.69 -35.65
N CYS A 450 46.78 -53.91 -36.17
CA CYS A 450 46.52 -55.12 -35.38
C CYS A 450 47.79 -55.88 -34.97
N GLY A 451 48.93 -55.55 -35.55
CA GLY A 451 50.23 -56.20 -35.33
C GLY A 451 51.02 -55.63 -34.16
N GLN A 452 52.34 -55.54 -34.31
CA GLN A 452 53.27 -55.15 -33.25
C GLN A 452 52.88 -53.80 -32.63
N GLY A 453 52.65 -53.79 -31.30
CA GLY A 453 52.29 -52.59 -30.54
C GLY A 453 50.79 -52.25 -30.51
N CYS A 454 49.91 -53.11 -31.01
CA CYS A 454 48.46 -52.94 -30.89
C CYS A 454 48.01 -52.85 -29.41
N GLN A 455 47.22 -51.82 -29.07
CA GLN A 455 46.78 -51.54 -27.70
C GLN A 455 45.56 -52.41 -27.32
N LYS A 456 45.81 -53.50 -26.59
CA LYS A 456 44.80 -54.53 -26.26
C LYS A 456 43.57 -53.98 -25.51
N ASP A 457 43.75 -53.03 -24.60
CA ASP A 457 42.63 -52.46 -23.83
C ASP A 457 41.73 -51.51 -24.65
N SER A 458 42.18 -51.14 -25.85
CA SER A 458 41.49 -50.23 -26.78
C SER A 458 41.18 -50.88 -28.13
N SER A 459 41.28 -52.22 -28.18
CA SER A 459 41.13 -53.02 -29.40
C SER A 459 40.40 -54.32 -29.10
N SER A 460 39.61 -54.82 -30.04
CA SER A 460 39.07 -56.19 -30.00
C SER A 460 39.75 -57.12 -31.02
N GLY A 461 40.67 -56.61 -31.84
CA GLY A 461 41.30 -57.34 -32.94
C GLY A 461 42.83 -57.48 -32.88
N CYS A 462 43.50 -57.15 -31.78
CA CYS A 462 44.96 -57.29 -31.71
C CYS A 462 45.38 -58.76 -31.93
N LEU A 463 46.36 -58.96 -32.81
CA LEU A 463 46.89 -60.29 -33.11
C LEU A 463 47.70 -60.83 -31.92
N THR A 464 47.49 -62.11 -31.62
CA THR A 464 48.19 -62.82 -30.53
C THR A 464 49.21 -63.83 -31.05
N ALA A 465 49.20 -64.13 -32.34
CA ALA A 465 50.13 -65.00 -33.04
C ALA A 465 50.35 -64.46 -34.47
N ASN A 466 51.48 -64.80 -35.09
CA ASN A 466 51.87 -64.29 -36.42
C ASN A 466 51.77 -62.76 -36.50
N ILE A 467 52.28 -62.07 -35.49
CA ILE A 467 52.13 -60.63 -35.33
C ILE A 467 53.02 -59.92 -36.37
N PRO A 468 52.46 -59.16 -37.33
CA PRO A 468 53.27 -58.46 -38.32
C PRO A 468 54.20 -57.43 -37.67
N SER A 469 55.46 -57.49 -38.05
CA SER A 469 56.48 -56.53 -37.65
C SER A 469 56.21 -55.16 -38.26
N VAL A 470 56.39 -54.10 -37.47
CA VAL A 470 56.28 -52.71 -37.95
C VAL A 470 57.63 -52.01 -38.06
N ASP A 471 58.68 -52.57 -37.45
CA ASP A 471 60.04 -52.02 -37.44
C ASP A 471 61.09 -52.93 -38.11
N GLY A 472 60.65 -54.09 -38.62
CA GLY A 472 61.49 -55.06 -39.30
C GLY A 472 62.10 -56.10 -38.37
N THR A 473 61.86 -56.05 -37.06
CA THR A 473 62.25 -57.13 -36.13
C THR A 473 61.32 -58.32 -36.24
N CYS A 474 61.85 -59.54 -36.18
CA CYS A 474 61.08 -60.75 -36.40
C CYS A 474 61.68 -61.97 -35.68
N GLY A 475 60.91 -63.05 -35.59
CA GLY A 475 61.32 -64.32 -35.00
C GLY A 475 60.92 -64.49 -33.52
N ALA A 476 61.01 -65.72 -33.02
CA ALA A 476 60.57 -66.09 -31.67
C ALA A 476 61.31 -65.30 -30.56
N GLY A 477 62.60 -65.05 -30.73
CA GLY A 477 63.43 -64.29 -29.78
C GLY A 477 63.13 -62.78 -29.72
N LYS A 478 62.29 -62.27 -30.62
CA LYS A 478 61.88 -60.86 -30.67
C LYS A 478 60.40 -60.67 -30.38
N GLY A 479 59.73 -61.64 -29.74
CA GLY A 479 58.30 -61.55 -29.41
C GLY A 479 57.39 -62.26 -30.41
N GLY A 480 57.95 -63.10 -31.29
CA GLY A 480 57.18 -63.89 -32.26
C GLY A 480 56.65 -63.08 -33.44
N PHE A 481 57.30 -61.96 -33.77
CA PHE A 481 56.90 -61.14 -34.91
C PHE A 481 57.26 -61.81 -36.24
N THR A 482 56.42 -61.61 -37.25
CA THR A 482 56.62 -62.10 -38.62
C THR A 482 56.83 -60.93 -39.57
N CYS A 483 57.55 -61.16 -40.66
CA CYS A 483 57.65 -60.18 -41.74
C CYS A 483 56.36 -60.11 -42.56
N ALA A 484 55.54 -61.16 -42.51
CA ALA A 484 54.31 -61.25 -43.29
C ALA A 484 53.18 -60.35 -42.73
N GLY A 485 52.34 -59.82 -43.61
CA GLY A 485 51.12 -59.09 -43.27
C GLY A 485 51.32 -57.65 -42.79
N GLY A 486 52.52 -57.08 -42.92
CA GLY A 486 52.88 -55.73 -42.49
C GLY A 486 53.72 -54.97 -43.53
N PRO A 487 54.42 -53.89 -43.15
CA PRO A 487 55.31 -53.13 -44.05
C PRO A 487 56.43 -53.95 -44.70
N PHE A 488 56.77 -55.11 -44.13
CA PHE A 488 57.82 -56.01 -44.59
C PHE A 488 57.26 -57.28 -45.26
N ASP A 489 56.02 -57.23 -45.74
CA ASP A 489 55.36 -58.39 -46.32
C ASP A 489 56.16 -59.00 -47.48
N GLY A 490 56.21 -60.33 -47.53
CA GLY A 490 57.00 -61.09 -48.50
C GLY A 490 58.51 -61.14 -48.23
N GLN A 491 59.01 -60.54 -47.14
CA GLN A 491 60.41 -60.66 -46.74
C GLN A 491 60.63 -61.87 -45.83
N CYS A 492 61.88 -62.32 -45.75
CA CYS A 492 62.27 -63.43 -44.90
C CYS A 492 62.91 -62.90 -43.60
N CYS A 493 62.57 -63.53 -42.47
CA CYS A 493 63.17 -63.28 -41.16
C CYS A 493 64.54 -63.97 -40.94
N SER A 494 65.64 -63.22 -41.05
CA SER A 494 66.98 -63.75 -40.78
C SER A 494 67.14 -64.35 -39.37
N SER A 495 68.15 -65.20 -39.18
CA SER A 495 68.51 -65.77 -37.86
C SER A 495 68.92 -64.72 -36.83
N SER A 496 69.34 -63.52 -37.26
CA SER A 496 69.59 -62.37 -36.39
C SER A 496 68.31 -61.63 -35.95
N GLY A 497 67.14 -62.06 -36.44
CA GLY A 497 65.82 -61.57 -36.04
C GLY A 497 65.38 -60.31 -36.76
N PHE A 498 65.74 -60.16 -38.04
CA PHE A 498 65.35 -59.02 -38.88
C PHE A 498 64.83 -59.44 -40.26
N CYS A 499 63.84 -58.71 -40.77
CA CYS A 499 63.23 -58.88 -42.07
C CYS A 499 64.13 -58.34 -43.19
N GLY A 500 64.28 -59.12 -44.26
CA GLY A 500 64.97 -58.69 -45.46
C GLY A 500 64.81 -59.65 -46.63
N THR A 501 65.31 -59.26 -47.80
CA THR A 501 65.14 -59.99 -49.07
C THR A 501 66.44 -60.60 -49.61
N SER A 502 67.57 -60.32 -48.98
CA SER A 502 68.87 -60.82 -49.43
C SER A 502 69.03 -62.31 -49.13
N SER A 503 69.97 -62.97 -49.81
CA SER A 503 70.26 -64.39 -49.60
C SER A 503 70.73 -64.72 -48.18
N SER A 504 71.32 -63.76 -47.46
CA SER A 504 71.67 -63.92 -46.03
C SER A 504 70.44 -63.86 -45.12
N HIS A 505 69.36 -63.22 -45.58
CA HIS A 505 68.09 -63.19 -44.88
C HIS A 505 67.27 -64.41 -45.26
N CYS A 506 67.15 -64.75 -46.54
CA CYS A 506 66.33 -65.83 -47.12
C CYS A 506 67.06 -67.21 -47.24
N GLY A 507 68.28 -67.34 -46.71
CA GLY A 507 69.13 -68.54 -46.80
C GLY A 507 68.74 -69.64 -45.80
N THR A 508 69.41 -70.79 -45.77
CA THR A 508 69.01 -71.94 -44.93
C THR A 508 69.33 -71.74 -43.44
N GLY A 509 68.30 -71.62 -42.59
CA GLY A 509 68.43 -71.60 -41.12
C GLY A 509 67.23 -71.00 -40.38
N TRP A 510 66.01 -71.34 -40.81
CA TRP A 510 64.72 -70.78 -40.37
C TRP A 510 64.18 -71.37 -39.08
#